data_AF-A0A6N7WH55-F1
#
_entry.id   AF-A0A6N7WH55-F1
#
_cell.length_a   1.000
_cell.length_b   1.000
_cell.length_c   1.000
_cell.angle_alpha   90.00
_cell.angle_beta   90.00
_cell.angle_gamma   90.00
#
_symmetry.space_group_name_H-M   'P 1'
#
loop_
_entity.id
_entity.type
_entity.pdbx_description
1 polymer ?
#
loop_
_entity_poly.entity_id
_entity_poly.type
_entity_poly.pdbx_seq_one_letter_code
_entity_poly.pdbx_strand_id
1 'polypeptide(L)'
;MIAKESERIRSILSETEECLISMMENFLKKRYPDRQEDFYIRARMLYMITDRVSRDILCVGTARQKKDYMELLADEIMHYTFEL
;
A
#
# COMPACT_ATOMS: atom_id res chain seq x y z
N MET A 1 -10.15 29.94 -5.79
CA MET A 1 -8.82 29.58 -5.25
C MET A 1 -8.86 28.19 -4.62
N ILE A 2 -9.78 27.95 -3.68
CA ILE A 2 -10.01 26.65 -3.01
C ILE A 2 -10.21 25.46 -3.98
N ALA A 3 -10.96 25.64 -5.07
CA ALA A 3 -11.19 24.56 -6.05
C ALA A 3 -9.91 24.11 -6.80
N LYS A 4 -9.04 25.06 -7.18
CA LYS A 4 -7.76 24.75 -7.86
C LYS A 4 -6.75 24.11 -6.90
N GLU A 5 -6.74 24.53 -5.64
CA GLU A 5 -5.93 23.88 -4.60
C GLU A 5 -6.41 22.44 -4.35
N SER A 6 -7.71 22.20 -4.34
CA SER A 6 -8.30 20.86 -4.22
C SER A 6 -7.93 19.94 -5.39
N GLU A 7 -7.85 20.47 -6.62
CA GLU A 7 -7.45 19.70 -7.80
C GLU A 7 -5.95 19.38 -7.78
N ARG A 8 -5.11 20.37 -7.42
CA ARG A 8 -3.67 20.16 -7.27
C ARG A 8 -3.35 19.12 -6.19
N ILE A 9 -4.02 19.18 -5.04
CA ILE A 9 -3.85 18.19 -3.97
C ILE A 9 -4.25 16.80 -4.46
N ARG A 10 -5.35 16.66 -5.20
CA ARG A 10 -5.77 15.39 -5.80
C ARG A 10 -4.74 14.84 -6.79
N SER A 11 -4.17 15.69 -7.64
CA SER A 11 -3.09 15.30 -8.56
C SER A 11 -1.88 14.74 -7.80
N ILE A 12 -1.41 15.47 -6.77
CA ILE A 12 -0.26 15.05 -5.96
C ILE A 12 -0.53 13.71 -5.27
N LEU A 13 -1.72 13.52 -4.69
CA LEU A 13 -2.09 12.26 -4.03
C LEU A 13 -2.13 11.11 -5.04
N SER A 14 -2.74 11.31 -6.21
CA SER A 14 -2.81 10.30 -7.27
C SER A 14 -1.42 9.94 -7.82
N GLU A 15 -0.55 10.93 -8.03
CA GLU A 15 0.82 10.72 -8.47
C GLU A 15 1.64 9.98 -7.41
N THR A 16 1.41 10.28 -6.13
CA THR A 16 2.07 9.58 -5.02
C THR A 16 1.61 8.12 -4.93
N GLU A 17 0.32 7.86 -5.10
CA GLU A 17 -0.24 6.51 -5.16
C GLU A 17 0.40 5.69 -6.29
N GLU A 18 0.42 6.20 -7.52
CA GLU A 18 1.05 5.51 -8.65
C GLU A 18 2.56 5.32 -8.45
N CYS A 19 3.24 6.28 -7.83
CA CYS A 19 4.65 6.16 -7.48
C CYS A 19 4.90 5.01 -6.50
N LEU A 20 4.07 4.88 -5.45
CA LEU A 20 4.15 3.77 -4.48
C LEU A 20 3.86 2.42 -5.13
N ILE A 21 2.83 2.34 -5.98
CA ILE A 21 2.50 1.14 -6.75
C ILE A 21 3.68 0.74 -7.63
N SER A 22 4.31 1.69 -8.34
CA SER A 22 5.47 1.41 -9.19
C SER A 22 6.69 0.94 -8.37
N MET A 23 6.91 1.50 -7.19
CA MET A 23 7.97 1.01 -6.28
C MET A 23 7.73 -0.44 -5.86
N MET A 24 6.50 -0.79 -5.50
CA MET A 24 6.11 -2.15 -5.15
C MET A 24 6.24 -3.11 -6.35
N GLU A 25 5.79 -2.70 -7.53
CA GLU A 25 5.93 -3.48 -8.77
C GLU A 25 7.40 -3.79 -9.06
N ASN A 26 8.26 -2.77 -9.01
CA ASN A 26 9.70 -2.93 -9.24
C ASN A 26 10.35 -3.84 -8.21
N PHE A 27 9.91 -3.76 -6.95
CA PHE A 27 10.36 -4.65 -5.89
C PHE A 27 9.97 -6.11 -6.20
N LEU A 28 8.71 -6.36 -6.55
CA LEU A 28 8.22 -7.70 -6.89
C LEU A 28 8.95 -8.30 -8.09
N LYS A 29 9.14 -7.51 -9.17
CA LYS A 29 9.91 -7.93 -10.36
C LYS A 29 11.34 -8.34 -10.00
N LYS A 30 12.03 -7.57 -9.16
CA LYS A 30 13.39 -7.88 -8.72
C LYS A 30 13.45 -9.12 -7.84
N ARG A 31 12.44 -9.31 -6.99
CA ARG A 31 12.39 -10.41 -6.01
C ARG A 31 11.99 -11.75 -6.64
N TYR A 32 11.17 -11.71 -7.68
CA TYR A 32 10.60 -12.88 -8.37
C TYR A 32 10.80 -12.81 -9.89
N PRO A 33 12.05 -12.72 -10.39
CA PRO A 33 12.32 -12.51 -11.81
C PRO A 33 11.80 -13.65 -12.70
N ASP A 34 11.66 -14.85 -12.15
CA ASP A 34 11.24 -16.05 -12.88
C ASP A 34 9.71 -16.24 -12.92
N ARG A 35 8.94 -15.46 -12.15
CA ARG A 35 7.47 -15.56 -12.15
C ARG A 35 6.91 -14.76 -13.32
N GLN A 36 6.14 -15.42 -14.20
CA GLN A 36 5.40 -14.77 -15.27
C GLN A 36 4.03 -14.29 -14.75
N GLU A 37 4.06 -13.22 -13.97
CA GLU A 37 2.88 -12.62 -13.35
C GLU A 37 2.75 -11.15 -13.74
N ASP A 38 1.52 -10.62 -13.69
CA ASP A 38 1.30 -9.18 -13.80
C ASP A 38 1.66 -8.51 -12.45
N PHE A 39 2.91 -8.08 -12.34
CA PHE A 39 3.42 -7.43 -11.13
C PHE A 39 2.81 -6.06 -10.86
N TYR A 40 2.31 -5.37 -11.88
CA TYR A 40 1.60 -4.11 -11.69
C TYR A 40 0.28 -4.36 -10.97
N ILE A 41 -0.50 -5.33 -11.44
CA ILE A 41 -1.76 -5.70 -10.79
C ILE A 41 -1.54 -6.21 -9.37
N ARG A 42 -0.50 -7.02 -9.14
CA ARG A 42 -0.14 -7.46 -7.77
C ARG A 42 0.23 -6.29 -6.86
N ALA A 43 1.08 -5.37 -7.32
CA ALA A 43 1.44 -4.18 -6.57
C ALA A 43 0.20 -3.33 -6.22
N ARG A 44 -0.73 -3.17 -7.16
CA ARG A 44 -2.00 -2.47 -6.90
C ARG A 44 -2.86 -3.17 -5.85
N MET A 45 -2.98 -4.50 -5.91
CA MET A 45 -3.72 -5.24 -4.89
C MET A 45 -3.12 -5.02 -3.49
N LEU A 46 -1.80 -5.12 -3.37
CA LEU A 46 -1.09 -4.87 -2.10
C LEU A 46 -1.32 -3.46 -1.60
N TYR A 47 -1.18 -2.46 -2.46
CA TYR A 47 -1.44 -1.06 -2.11
C TYR A 47 -2.88 -0.86 -1.61
N MET A 48 -3.87 -1.34 -2.34
CA MET A 48 -5.29 -1.16 -2.00
C MET A 48 -5.66 -1.82 -0.66
N ILE A 49 -5.18 -3.04 -0.42
CA ILE A 49 -5.42 -3.75 0.85
C ILE A 49 -4.74 -2.99 2.00
N THR A 50 -3.48 -2.59 1.81
CA THR A 50 -2.71 -1.86 2.82
C THR A 50 -3.36 -0.52 3.16
N ASP A 51 -3.74 0.29 2.17
CA ASP A 51 -4.40 1.58 2.39
C ASP A 51 -5.73 1.40 3.12
N ARG A 52 -6.55 0.43 2.69
CA ARG A 52 -7.84 0.19 3.31
C ARG A 52 -7.72 -0.23 4.77
N VAL A 53 -6.92 -1.25 5.05
CA VAL A 53 -6.78 -1.78 6.42
C VAL A 53 -6.08 -0.76 7.32
N SER A 54 -5.09 -0.02 6.81
CA SER A 54 -4.43 1.04 7.60
C SER A 54 -5.42 2.11 8.07
N ARG A 55 -6.40 2.50 7.24
CA ARG A 55 -7.45 3.44 7.63
C ARG A 55 -8.34 2.87 8.74
N ASP A 56 -8.70 1.59 8.65
CA ASP A 56 -9.49 0.93 9.67
C ASP A 56 -8.73 0.86 11.01
N ILE A 57 -7.41 0.58 10.97
CA ILE A 57 -6.54 0.61 12.15
C ILE A 57 -6.47 2.02 12.75
N LEU A 58 -6.39 3.08 11.93
CA LEU A 58 -6.34 4.45 12.42
C LEU A 58 -7.59 4.85 13.24
N CYS A 59 -8.73 4.17 13.04
CA CYS A 59 -9.95 4.37 13.80
C CYS A 59 -9.98 3.65 15.17
N VAL A 60 -8.99 2.82 15.50
CA VAL A 60 -8.94 2.07 16.77
C VAL A 60 -8.68 3.01 17.96
N GLY A 61 -9.31 2.74 19.11
CA GLY A 61 -9.40 3.68 20.23
C GLY A 61 -8.09 3.97 20.98
N THR A 62 -7.11 3.07 20.95
CA THR A 62 -5.86 3.23 21.72
C THR A 62 -4.62 3.17 20.84
N ALA A 63 -3.60 3.97 21.17
CA ALA A 63 -2.34 3.98 20.44
C ALA A 63 -1.61 2.62 20.50
N ARG A 64 -1.74 1.89 21.62
CA ARG A 64 -1.18 0.55 21.77
C ARG A 64 -1.79 -0.43 20.78
N GLN A 65 -3.11 -0.52 20.72
CA GLN A 65 -3.79 -1.42 19.76
C GLN A 65 -3.51 -1.03 18.31
N LYS A 66 -3.39 0.27 17.99
CA LYS A 66 -2.97 0.71 16.65
C LYS A 66 -1.61 0.15 16.27
N LYS A 67 -0.65 0.21 17.20
CA LYS A 67 0.69 -0.34 17.00
C LYS A 67 0.62 -1.86 16.79
N ASP A 68 -0.06 -2.57 17.68
CA ASP A 68 -0.19 -4.03 17.62
C ASP A 68 -0.83 -4.48 16.29
N TYR A 69 -1.85 -3.75 15.79
CA TYR A 69 -2.48 -4.06 14.50
C TYR A 69 -1.65 -3.66 13.28
N MET A 70 -0.85 -2.58 13.37
CA MET A 70 0.08 -2.22 12.29
C MET A 70 1.19 -3.27 12.15
N GLU A 71 1.70 -3.79 13.26
CA GLU A 71 2.65 -4.90 13.26
C GLU A 71 2.02 -6.16 12.65
N LEU A 72 0.80 -6.52 13.07
CA LEU A 72 0.06 -7.64 12.48
C LEU A 72 -0.16 -7.46 10.97
N LEU A 73 -0.56 -6.28 10.52
CA LEU A 73 -0.75 -6.00 9.09
C LEU A 73 0.55 -6.19 8.30
N ALA A 74 1.68 -5.74 8.85
CA ALA A 74 2.97 -5.95 8.21
C ALA A 74 3.30 -7.44 8.09
N ASP A 75 3.09 -8.22 9.15
CA ASP A 75 3.33 -9.67 9.14
C ASP A 75 2.44 -10.39 8.11
N GLU A 76 1.14 -10.06 8.05
CA GLU A 76 0.20 -10.63 7.08
C GLU A 76 0.58 -10.29 5.63
N ILE A 77 0.98 -9.05 5.36
CA ILE A 77 1.49 -8.65 4.03
C ILE A 77 2.73 -9.49 3.70
N MET A 78 3.67 -9.64 4.65
CA MET A 78 4.89 -10.39 4.37
C MET A 78 4.60 -11.87 4.11
N HIS A 79 3.73 -12.49 4.91
CA HIS A 79 3.35 -13.89 4.78
C HIS A 79 2.66 -14.17 3.43
N TYR A 80 1.60 -13.43 3.11
CA TYR A 80 0.81 -13.68 1.89
C TYR A 80 1.49 -13.20 0.61
N THR A 81 2.41 -12.23 0.69
CA THR A 81 3.10 -11.71 -0.50
C THR A 81 4.39 -12.46 -0.78
N PHE A 82 5.12 -12.85 0.26
CA PHE A 82 6.50 -13.34 0.11
C PHE A 82 6.72 -14.80 0.49
N GLU A 83 5.67 -15.52 0.90
CA GLU A 83 5.76 -16.91 1.37
C GLU A 83 6.80 -17.07 2.50
N LEU A 84 6.86 -16.09 3.41
CA LEU A 84 7.69 -16.12 4.61
C LEU A 84 6.99 -16.86 5.76
#